data_AF-A0A087V1A4-F1
#
_entry.id   AF-A0A087V1A4-F1
#
_cell.length_a   1.000
_cell.length_b   1.000
_cell.length_c   1.000
_cell.angle_alpha   90.00
_cell.angle_beta   90.00
_cell.angle_gamma   90.00
#
_symmetry.space_group_name_H-M   'P 1'
#
loop_
_entity.id
_entity.type
_entity.pdbx_description
1 polymer ?
#
loop_
_entity_poly.entity_id
_entity_poly.type
_entity_poly.pdbx_seq_one_letter_code
_entity_poly.pdbx_strand_id
1 'polypeptide(L)' 'MWRLFEKRMHSKSHAIRLPVHLENLQPVYFAESEERNALHRAAEKNTMLTGWFELNRTVPETNRYLYAEVPKHFTWRNH' A
#
# COMPACT_ATOMS: atom_id res chain seq x y z
N MET A 1 -38.52 -11.74 -15.27
CA MET A 1 -37.96 -10.97 -16.41
C MET A 1 -37.29 -9.73 -15.83
N TRP A 2 -35.99 -9.83 -15.52
CA TRP A 2 -35.23 -8.89 -14.69
C TRP A 2 -34.44 -7.87 -15.55
N ARG A 3 -34.74 -7.83 -16.85
CA ARG A 3 -33.92 -7.25 -17.91
C ARG A 3 -34.43 -5.89 -18.41
N LEU A 4 -35.39 -5.25 -17.74
CA LEU A 4 -36.00 -3.99 -18.20
C LEU A 4 -35.55 -2.74 -17.43
N PHE A 5 -34.88 -2.90 -16.29
CA PHE A 5 -34.37 -1.77 -15.54
C PHE A 5 -32.90 -2.04 -15.23
N GLU A 6 -32.04 -1.65 -16.17
CA GLU A 6 -30.60 -1.48 -15.99
C GLU A 6 -30.34 -0.35 -14.97
N LYS A 7 -30.87 -0.50 -13.76
CA LYS A 7 -30.40 0.30 -12.64
C LYS A 7 -29.01 -0.22 -12.35
N ARG A 8 -27.99 0.64 -12.49
CA ARG A 8 -26.63 0.35 -12.05
C ARG A 8 -26.69 -0.26 -10.64
N MET A 9 -26.55 -1.58 -10.56
CA MET A 9 -26.51 -2.29 -9.29
C MET A 9 -25.24 -1.84 -8.59
N HIS A 10 -25.44 -0.97 -7.59
CA HIS A 10 -24.40 -0.30 -6.82
C HIS A 10 -23.45 0.58 -7.64
N SER A 11 -23.53 1.88 -7.37
CA SER A 11 -22.31 2.70 -7.31
C SER A 11 -21.44 2.15 -6.19
N LYS A 12 -20.69 1.07 -6.43
CA LYS A 12 -19.51 0.80 -5.60
C LYS A 12 -18.54 1.91 -5.95
N SER A 13 -18.50 2.94 -5.10
CA SER A 13 -17.35 3.83 -5.05
C SER A 13 -16.13 2.93 -4.94
N HIS A 14 -15.27 2.93 -5.97
CA HIS A 14 -14.05 2.13 -6.00
C HIS A 14 -13.05 2.74 -5.01
N ALA A 15 -13.35 2.63 -3.71
CA ALA A 15 -12.48 3.06 -2.65
C ALA A 15 -11.36 2.03 -2.52
N ILE A 16 -10.13 2.47 -2.76
CA ILE A 16 -8.95 1.64 -2.58
C ILE A 16 -8.68 1.58 -1.08
N ARG A 17 -8.75 0.38 -0.50
CA ARG A 17 -8.40 0.16 0.91
C ARG A 17 -6.89 0.22 1.04
N LEU A 18 -6.39 1.30 1.64
CA LEU A 18 -4.99 1.40 2.01
C LEU A 18 -4.68 0.38 3.12
N PRO A 19 -3.53 -0.32 3.08
CA PRO A 19 -3.06 -1.16 4.17
C PRO A 19 -2.54 -0.28 5.30
N VAL A 20 -3.44 0.45 5.96
CA VAL A 20 -3.11 1.31 7.09
C VAL A 20 -2.88 0.43 8.31
N HIS A 21 -1.64 0.40 8.76
CA HIS A 21 -1.24 -0.13 10.04
C HIS A 21 -0.71 1.04 10.88
N LEU A 22 -0.85 0.94 12.20
CA LEU A 22 -0.15 1.85 13.10
C LEU A 22 1.36 1.69 12.88
N GLU A 23 2.12 2.74 13.21
CA GLU A 23 3.57 2.73 13.08
C GLU A 23 4.16 1.51 13.80
N ASN A 24 4.98 0.73 13.08
CA ASN A 24 5.62 -0.50 13.56
C ASN A 24 4.67 -1.65 13.98
N LEU A 25 3.38 -1.58 13.65
CA LEU A 25 2.39 -2.64 13.90
C LEU A 25 1.97 -3.37 12.62
N GLN A 26 2.93 -3.56 11.72
CA GLN A 26 2.74 -4.35 10.51
C GLN A 26 2.84 -5.84 10.85
N PRO A 27 2.00 -6.71 10.28
CA PRO A 27 2.09 -8.14 10.53
C PRO A 27 3.41 -8.71 9.97
N VAL A 28 4.17 -9.40 10.82
CA VAL A 28 5.39 -10.11 10.45
C VAL A 28 5.13 -11.60 10.53
N TYR A 29 5.29 -12.29 9.41
CA TYR A 29 5.18 -13.75 9.34
C TYR A 29 6.59 -14.36 9.41
N PHE A 30 6.76 -15.37 10.26
CA PHE A 30 8.03 -16.04 10.49
C PHE A 30 7.82 -17.54 10.70
N ALA A 31 8.87 -18.33 10.44
CA ALA A 31 8.93 -19.73 10.81
C ALA A 31 9.47 -19.84 12.25
N GLU A 32 9.17 -20.95 12.93
CA GLU A 32 9.71 -21.23 14.26
C GLU A 32 11.25 -21.15 14.24
N SER A 33 11.85 -20.48 15.22
CA SER A 33 13.30 -20.19 15.33
C SER A 33 13.85 -19.09 14.41
N GLU A 34 13.02 -18.41 13.62
CA GLU A 34 13.42 -17.28 12.73
C GLU A 34 12.97 -15.91 13.25
N GLU A 35 12.52 -15.80 14.51
CA GLU A 35 11.85 -14.63 15.06
C GLU A 35 12.73 -13.37 14.96
N ARG A 36 13.99 -13.47 15.40
CA ARG A 36 14.94 -12.34 15.38
C ARG A 36 15.26 -11.86 13.97
N ASN A 37 15.49 -12.80 13.05
CA ASN A 37 15.79 -12.49 11.66
C ASN A 37 14.57 -11.88 10.96
N ALA A 38 13.37 -12.37 11.27
CA ALA A 38 12.12 -11.82 10.75
C ALA A 38 11.86 -10.39 11.24
N LEU A 39 12.15 -10.09 12.50
CA LEU A 39 12.05 -8.73 13.04
C LEU A 39 13.05 -7.78 12.36
N HIS A 40 14.30 -8.21 12.16
CA HIS A 40 15.28 -7.40 11.42
C HIS A 40 14.81 -7.09 10.00
N ARG A 41 14.38 -8.13 9.26
CA ARG A 41 13.83 -7.97 7.91
C ARG A 41 12.61 -7.06 7.89
N ALA A 42 11.72 -7.16 8.89
CA ALA A 42 10.54 -6.32 8.97
C ALA A 42 10.88 -4.85 9.24
N ALA A 43 11.88 -4.58 10.08
CA ALA A 43 12.35 -3.22 10.36
C ALA A 43 12.98 -2.57 9.13
N GLU A 44 13.65 -3.34 8.28
CA GLU A 44 14.26 -2.85 7.02
C GLU A 44 13.26 -2.76 5.86
N LYS A 45 12.13 -3.47 5.95
CA LYS A 45 11.19 -3.60 4.85
C LYS A 45 10.33 -2.35 4.72
N ASN A 46 10.49 -1.67 3.59
CA ASN A 46 9.52 -0.68 3.15
C ASN A 46 8.28 -1.35 2.54
N THR A 47 7.11 -0.92 3.01
CA THR A 47 5.83 -1.24 2.37
C THR A 47 5.53 -0.18 1.30
N MET A 48 4.58 -0.47 0.40
CA MET A 48 4.12 0.52 -0.57
C MET A 48 3.57 1.79 0.10
N LEU A 49 2.90 1.66 1.26
CA LEU A 49 2.38 2.79 2.02
C LEU A 49 3.47 3.63 2.68
N THR A 50 4.44 2.99 3.34
CA THR A 50 5.55 3.72 3.97
C THR A 50 6.47 4.37 2.93
N GLY A 51 6.70 3.69 1.81
CA GLY A 51 7.40 4.29 0.66
C GLY A 51 6.66 5.48 0.09
N TRP A 52 5.33 5.41 -0.03
CA TRP A 52 4.53 6.55 -0.45
C TRP A 52 4.63 7.73 0.53
N PHE A 53 4.58 7.49 1.84
CA PHE A 53 4.78 8.56 2.83
C PHE A 53 6.16 9.21 2.70
N GLU A 54 7.22 8.42 2.58
CA GLU A 54 8.57 8.94 2.42
C GLU A 54 8.74 9.72 1.11
N LEU A 55 8.12 9.24 0.04
CA LEU A 55 8.13 9.89 -1.26
C LEU A 55 7.40 11.25 -1.22
N ASN A 56 6.29 11.34 -0.48
CA ASN A 56 5.59 12.63 -0.27
C ASN A 56 6.40 13.61 0.58
N ARG A 57 7.28 13.13 1.46
CA ARG A 57 8.17 13.97 2.28
C ARG A 57 9.35 14.51 1.46
N THR A 58 9.86 13.71 0.54
CA THR A 58 11.15 13.97 -0.14
C THR A 58 11.01 14.54 -1.54
N VAL A 59 9.94 14.20 -2.26
CA VAL A 59 9.72 14.58 -3.67
C VAL A 59 8.44 15.40 -3.78
N PRO A 60 8.53 16.74 -3.96
CA PRO A 60 7.35 17.61 -4.05
C PRO A 60 6.38 17.24 -5.17
N GLU A 61 6.86 16.63 -6.26
CA GLU A 61 6.05 16.23 -7.42
C GLU A 61 5.09 15.08 -7.12
N THR A 62 5.32 14.33 -6.04
CA THR A 62 4.51 13.18 -5.61
C THR A 62 3.09 13.59 -5.22
N ASN A 63 2.90 14.83 -4.77
CA ASN A 63 1.59 15.37 -4.40
C ASN A 63 0.59 15.42 -5.57
N ARG A 64 1.06 15.25 -6.81
CA ARG A 64 0.24 15.21 -8.02
C ARG A 64 -0.37 13.83 -8.28
N TYR A 65 0.13 12.79 -7.60
CA TYR A 65 -0.25 11.41 -7.86
C TYR A 65 -0.99 10.83 -6.67
N LEU A 66 -2.10 10.13 -6.94
CA LEU A 66 -2.76 9.33 -5.92
C LEU A 66 -1.87 8.14 -5.54
N TYR A 67 -2.09 7.58 -4.34
CA TYR A 67 -1.38 6.39 -3.88
C TYR A 67 -1.37 5.25 -4.92
N ALA A 68 -2.50 5.04 -5.62
CA ALA A 68 -2.64 4.00 -6.63
C ALA A 68 -1.92 4.29 -7.95
N GLU A 69 -1.53 5.55 -8.18
CA GLU A 69 -0.85 6.00 -9.39
C GLU A 69 0.67 6.00 -9.21
N VAL A 70 1.14 6.13 -7.96
CA VAL A 70 2.58 6.19 -7.63
C VAL A 70 3.40 5.05 -8.25
N PRO A 71 2.97 3.77 -8.25
CA PRO A 71 3.74 2.69 -8.90
C PRO A 71 3.92 2.84 -10.41
N LYS A 72 3.12 3.68 -11.08
CA LYS A 72 3.29 3.97 -12.52
C LYS A 72 4.41 4.99 -12.77
N HIS A 73 4.76 5.78 -11.76
CA HIS A 73 5.70 6.91 -11.88
C HIS A 73 7.00 6.67 -11.12
N PHE A 74 6.96 5.84 -10.08
CA PHE A 74 8.09 5.61 -9.17
C PHE A 74 8.34 4.12 -8.99
N THR A 75 9.61 3.76 -9.03
CA THR A 75 10.10 2.40 -8.77
C THR A 75 11.05 2.41 -7.58
N TRP A 76 11.13 1.29 -6.86
CA TRP A 76 12.15 1.13 -5.83
C TRP A 76 13.55 1.21 -6.45
N ARG A 77 14.44 1.99 -5.83
CA ARG A 77 15.87 1.86 -6.09
C ARG A 77 16.35 0.67 -5.28
N ASN A 78 16.58 -0.46 -5.95
CA ASN A 78 17.35 -1.55 -5.35
C ASN A 78 18.81 -1.11 -5.35
N HIS A 79 19.45 -1.16 -4.18
CA HIS A 79 20.90 -1.13 -4.05
C HIS A 79 21.42 -2.57 -4.01
#